data_AF-A0A3A0A7Q9-F1
#
_entry.id   AF-A0A3A0A7Q9-F1
#
_cell.length_a   1.000
_cell.length_b   1.000
_cell.length_c   1.000
_cell.angle_alpha   90.00
_cell.angle_beta   90.00
_cell.angle_gamma   90.00
#
_symmetry.space_group_name_H-M   'P 1'
#
loop_
_entity.id
_entity.type
_entity.pdbx_description
1 polymer ?
#
loop_
_entity_poly.entity_id
_entity_poly.type
_entity_poly.pdbx_seq_one_letter_code
_entity_poly.pdbx_strand_id
1 'polypeptide(L)'
;MISRRLAYLCVIPAVRPRQFLRALLLLLVLVLTAACLQADPLVMPIQPQSPLTETQLEVFKSPLTSGQPVSPVEPSSSKERVPGFEMYAEMLGLPYEEAERRLLLQAAMNEIEIKIAEAEPTYAGSWMQHAPVFGLVVAFTLPVAEGKALVAKYLENVVWADQVIVVRRPYTLAELTEMLRLVGETLQEVEGLDDLIYASGLDIPMGKVRLYTPDPPTLHEKLVREQIFQGTGIAIDDIEFVFQAQPMVPAGEP
;
A
#
# COMPACT_ATOMS: atom_id res chain seq x y z
N MET A 1 12.30 10.57 91.58
CA MET A 1 11.43 10.36 90.39
C MET A 1 11.84 11.38 89.33
N ILE A 2 12.62 10.97 88.33
CA ILE A 2 13.02 11.84 87.21
C ILE A 2 12.70 11.11 85.91
N SER A 3 11.78 11.69 85.15
CA SER A 3 11.27 11.24 83.86
C SER A 3 12.32 11.50 82.77
N ARG A 4 12.64 10.48 81.96
CA ARG A 4 13.46 10.62 80.74
C ARG A 4 12.60 10.27 79.52
N ARG A 5 12.31 11.27 78.69
CA ARG A 5 11.88 11.13 77.29
C ARG A 5 13.10 11.33 76.39
N LEU A 6 13.34 10.43 75.44
CA LEU A 6 14.23 10.58 74.27
C LEU A 6 13.56 9.77 73.13
N ALA A 7 12.83 10.40 72.21
CA ALA A 7 13.29 11.04 70.96
C ALA A 7 13.80 10.03 69.92
N TYR A 8 12.89 9.56 69.06
CA TYR A 8 13.21 8.83 67.82
C TYR A 8 13.64 9.83 66.75
N LEU A 9 14.93 9.79 66.38
CA LEU A 9 15.46 10.48 65.21
C LEU A 9 15.24 9.61 63.97
N CYS A 10 14.37 10.07 63.07
CA CYS A 10 14.13 9.47 61.77
C CYS A 10 15.27 9.85 60.82
N VAL A 11 16.09 8.87 60.42
CA VAL A 11 17.19 9.06 59.47
C VAL A 11 16.62 8.86 58.06
N ILE A 12 16.49 9.95 57.30
CA ILE A 12 16.14 9.90 55.87
C ILE A 12 17.45 9.66 55.09
N PRO A 13 17.59 8.57 54.32
CA PRO A 13 18.79 8.32 53.54
C PRO A 13 18.90 9.33 52.38
N ALA A 14 20.07 9.95 52.26
CA ALA A 14 20.39 10.87 51.18
C ALA A 14 20.46 10.12 49.83
N VAL A 15 19.42 10.27 49.02
CA VAL A 15 19.39 9.75 47.64
C VAL A 15 20.39 10.55 46.79
N ARG A 16 21.31 9.85 46.11
CA ARG A 16 22.37 10.49 45.31
C ARG A 16 21.75 11.18 44.10
N PRO A 17 22.06 12.48 43.85
CA PRO A 17 21.37 13.29 42.83
C PRO A 17 21.46 12.74 41.40
N ARG A 18 22.48 11.94 41.09
CA ARG A 18 22.66 11.30 39.78
C ARG A 18 21.66 10.16 39.50
N GLN A 19 21.12 9.50 40.53
CA GLN A 19 20.12 8.45 40.35
C GLN A 19 18.72 9.03 40.10
N PHE A 20 18.42 10.17 40.73
CA PHE A 20 17.15 10.87 40.53
C PHE A 20 17.02 11.41 39.10
N LEU A 21 18.11 11.95 38.53
CA LEU A 21 18.10 12.46 37.16
C LEU A 21 17.88 11.33 36.12
N ARG A 22 18.44 10.14 36.34
CA ARG A 22 18.23 8.97 35.45
C ARG A 22 16.79 8.46 35.51
N ALA A 23 16.20 8.40 36.70
CA ALA A 23 14.80 8.00 36.87
C ALA A 23 13.85 9.01 36.20
N LEU A 24 14.11 10.31 36.34
CA LEU A 24 13.32 11.36 35.69
C LEU A 24 13.42 11.30 34.15
N LEU A 25 14.63 11.05 33.62
CA LEU A 25 14.85 10.97 32.17
C LEU A 25 14.18 9.72 31.55
N LEU A 26 14.22 8.58 32.26
CA LEU A 26 13.49 7.38 31.86
C LEU A 26 11.98 7.59 31.88
N LEU A 27 11.45 8.26 32.92
CA LEU A 27 10.02 8.58 32.99
C LEU A 27 9.59 9.53 31.86
N LEU A 28 10.42 10.53 31.53
CA LEU A 28 10.14 11.49 30.45
C LEU A 28 10.15 10.81 29.07
N VAL A 29 11.10 9.91 28.82
CA VAL A 29 11.13 9.10 27.58
C VAL A 29 9.88 8.23 27.48
N LEU A 30 9.45 7.61 28.58
CA LEU A 30 8.26 6.75 28.61
C LEU A 30 6.96 7.52 28.33
N VAL A 31 6.83 8.73 28.87
CA VAL A 31 5.68 9.63 28.62
C VAL A 31 5.68 10.16 27.19
N LEU A 32 6.85 10.48 26.62
CA LEU A 32 6.98 10.91 25.22
C LEU A 32 6.65 9.79 24.23
N THR A 33 7.04 8.54 24.52
CA THR A 33 6.67 7.39 23.67
C THR A 33 5.17 7.08 23.73
N ALA A 34 4.52 7.27 24.88
CA ALA A 34 3.08 7.05 25.00
C ALA A 34 2.24 8.09 24.24
N ALA A 35 2.74 9.32 24.10
CA ALA A 35 2.03 10.40 23.39
C ALA A 35 2.07 10.29 21.86
N CYS A 36 3.00 9.51 21.28
CA CYS A 36 3.05 9.29 19.82
C CYS A 36 2.12 8.18 19.32
N LEU A 37 1.46 7.42 20.20
CA LEU A 37 0.65 6.26 19.83
C LEU A 37 -0.83 6.59 19.51
N GLN A 38 -1.22 7.86 19.43
CA GLN A 38 -2.63 8.29 19.24
C GLN A 38 -2.88 9.14 17.98
N ALA A 39 -2.03 9.01 16.97
CA ALA A 39 -2.39 9.44 15.63
C ALA A 39 -2.97 8.24 14.89
N ASP A 40 -4.29 8.05 14.94
CA ASP A 40 -5.00 7.14 14.03
C ASP A 40 -4.86 7.71 12.61
N PRO A 41 -4.09 7.09 11.70
CA PRO A 41 -4.28 7.40 10.29
C PRO A 41 -5.69 6.92 9.94
N LEU A 42 -6.53 7.82 9.41
CA LEU A 42 -7.74 7.43 8.69
C LEU A 42 -7.32 6.61 7.46
N VAL A 43 -7.04 5.32 7.68
CA VAL A 43 -6.85 4.33 6.63
C VAL A 43 -8.23 4.04 6.10
N MET A 44 -8.58 4.73 5.01
CA MET A 44 -9.71 4.33 4.20
C MET A 44 -9.43 2.90 3.71
N PRO A 45 -10.34 1.94 3.94
CA PRO A 45 -10.18 0.60 3.41
C PRO A 45 -10.14 0.72 1.89
N ILE A 46 -9.00 0.40 1.29
CA ILE A 46 -8.90 0.18 -0.15
C ILE A 46 -9.74 -1.05 -0.42
N GLN A 47 -10.98 -0.85 -0.88
CA GLN A 47 -11.77 -1.97 -1.39
C GLN A 47 -11.03 -2.54 -2.61
N PRO A 48 -10.87 -3.88 -2.70
CA PRO A 48 -10.34 -4.49 -3.91
C PRO A 48 -11.25 -4.09 -5.07
N GLN A 49 -10.69 -3.37 -6.04
CA GLN A 49 -11.45 -2.99 -7.23
C GLN A 49 -11.75 -4.25 -8.02
N SER A 50 -13.04 -4.55 -8.20
CA SER A 50 -13.47 -5.57 -9.15
C SER A 50 -12.93 -5.24 -10.54
N PRO A 51 -12.44 -6.24 -11.31
CA PRO A 51 -11.96 -5.99 -12.66
C PRO A 51 -13.09 -5.38 -13.50
N LEU A 52 -12.80 -4.27 -14.18
CA LEU A 52 -13.71 -3.66 -15.15
C LEU A 52 -14.04 -4.70 -16.22
N THR A 53 -15.32 -5.04 -16.33
CA THR A 53 -15.80 -6.05 -17.27
C THR A 53 -15.71 -5.53 -18.71
N GLU A 54 -15.29 -6.43 -19.61
CA GLU A 54 -14.98 -6.19 -21.04
C GLU A 54 -16.08 -5.45 -21.82
N THR A 55 -17.33 -5.49 -21.33
CA THR A 55 -18.50 -4.82 -21.91
C THR A 55 -18.40 -3.28 -21.95
N GLN A 56 -17.56 -2.64 -21.13
CA GLN A 56 -17.44 -1.16 -21.15
C GLN A 56 -16.49 -0.60 -22.21
N LEU A 57 -15.69 -1.44 -22.87
CA LEU A 57 -14.74 -1.01 -23.91
C LEU A 57 -15.35 -0.95 -25.33
N GLU A 58 -16.52 -1.55 -25.57
CA GLU A 58 -17.13 -1.59 -26.91
C GLU A 58 -17.87 -0.29 -27.32
N VAL A 59 -18.12 0.64 -26.39
CA VAL A 59 -18.85 1.89 -26.68
C VAL A 59 -18.09 2.83 -27.65
N PHE A 60 -16.78 2.62 -27.86
CA PHE A 60 -15.94 3.52 -28.65
C PHE A 60 -15.87 3.24 -30.17
N LYS A 61 -16.60 2.26 -30.71
CA LYS A 61 -16.52 1.89 -32.15
C LYS A 61 -17.78 2.23 -32.97
N SER A 62 -18.28 3.46 -32.89
CA SER A 62 -19.37 3.90 -33.81
C SER A 62 -18.83 4.63 -35.06
N PRO A 63 -19.18 4.19 -36.29
CA PRO A 63 -18.76 4.82 -37.53
C PRO A 63 -19.59 6.08 -37.85
N LEU A 64 -18.90 7.17 -38.20
CA LEU A 64 -19.48 8.43 -38.68
C LEU A 64 -20.24 8.21 -39.99
N THR A 65 -21.57 8.20 -39.92
CA THR A 65 -22.44 8.27 -41.10
C THR A 65 -22.63 9.73 -41.50
N SER A 66 -22.22 10.06 -42.73
CA SER A 66 -22.28 11.40 -43.32
C SER A 66 -23.59 11.64 -44.06
N GLY A 67 -24.22 12.80 -43.83
CA GLY A 67 -25.16 13.39 -44.79
C GLY A 67 -26.52 13.83 -44.23
N GLN A 68 -26.57 14.91 -43.44
CA GLN A 68 -27.79 15.72 -43.31
C GLN A 68 -27.46 17.23 -43.27
N PRO A 69 -28.32 18.10 -43.84
CA PRO A 69 -28.07 19.54 -43.96
C PRO A 69 -28.16 20.23 -42.60
N VAL A 70 -27.19 21.11 -42.34
CA VAL A 70 -26.95 21.75 -41.05
C VAL A 70 -27.91 22.94 -40.85
N SER A 71 -28.89 22.79 -39.97
CA SER A 71 -29.58 23.93 -39.34
C SER A 71 -28.61 24.68 -38.41
N PRO A 72 -28.83 25.98 -38.10
CA PRO A 72 -27.99 26.71 -37.16
C PRO A 72 -28.12 26.06 -35.78
N VAL A 73 -27.06 25.38 -35.36
CA VAL A 73 -26.96 24.71 -34.06
C VAL A 73 -26.73 25.79 -33.00
N GLU A 74 -27.74 26.05 -32.18
CA GLU A 74 -27.49 26.62 -30.84
C GLU A 74 -26.42 25.77 -30.16
N PRO A 75 -25.41 26.36 -29.50
CA PRO A 75 -24.37 25.59 -28.82
C PRO A 75 -25.03 24.75 -27.72
N SER A 76 -25.32 23.50 -28.06
CA SER A 76 -25.78 22.47 -27.13
C SER A 76 -24.67 22.27 -26.10
N SER A 77 -24.80 22.98 -24.98
CA SER A 77 -23.78 23.10 -23.93
C SER A 77 -23.82 21.94 -22.94
N SER A 78 -24.47 20.83 -23.28
CA SER A 78 -24.48 19.62 -22.48
C SER A 78 -23.82 18.51 -23.27
N LYS A 79 -22.48 18.43 -23.24
CA LYS A 79 -21.81 17.16 -23.48
C LYS A 79 -22.43 16.16 -22.50
N GLU A 80 -23.05 15.12 -23.04
CA GLU A 80 -23.63 14.04 -22.26
C GLU A 80 -22.54 13.44 -21.38
N ARG A 81 -22.75 13.45 -20.06
CA ARG A 81 -21.77 12.96 -19.11
C ARG A 81 -21.77 11.45 -19.14
N VAL A 82 -20.60 10.86 -19.38
CA VAL A 82 -20.38 9.41 -19.27
C VAL A 82 -20.50 9.00 -17.80
N PRO A 83 -21.43 8.08 -17.43
CA PRO A 83 -21.68 7.70 -16.03
C PRO A 83 -20.44 7.18 -15.28
N GLY A 84 -19.53 6.49 -15.98
CA GLY A 84 -18.29 5.99 -15.39
C GLY A 84 -17.38 7.11 -14.86
N PHE A 85 -17.35 8.26 -15.53
CA PHE A 85 -16.56 9.42 -15.10
C PHE A 85 -17.19 10.10 -13.89
N GLU A 86 -18.53 10.15 -13.80
CA GLU A 86 -19.24 10.69 -12.63
C GLU A 86 -18.99 9.83 -11.39
N MET A 87 -19.15 8.51 -11.50
CA MET A 87 -18.91 7.59 -10.38
C MET A 87 -17.47 7.69 -9.87
N TYR A 88 -16.49 7.78 -10.77
CA TYR A 88 -15.09 7.94 -10.41
C TYR A 88 -14.81 9.30 -9.74
N ALA A 89 -15.43 10.37 -10.26
CA ALA A 89 -15.36 11.71 -9.68
C ALA A 89 -15.92 11.72 -8.25
N GLU A 90 -17.08 11.11 -8.03
CA GLU A 90 -17.71 10.99 -6.70
C GLU A 90 -16.85 10.17 -5.73
N MET A 91 -16.35 9.01 -6.18
CA MET A 91 -15.53 8.11 -5.37
C MET A 91 -14.25 8.78 -4.86
N LEU A 92 -13.61 9.61 -5.68
CA LEU A 92 -12.35 10.28 -5.34
C LEU A 92 -12.52 11.74 -4.88
N GLY A 93 -13.75 12.28 -4.87
CA GLY A 93 -14.02 13.67 -4.54
C GLY A 93 -13.38 14.67 -5.53
N LEU A 94 -13.39 14.35 -6.82
CA LEU A 94 -12.76 15.13 -7.88
C LEU A 94 -13.79 15.87 -8.76
N PRO A 95 -13.42 16.96 -9.44
CA PRO A 95 -14.22 17.50 -10.55
C PRO A 95 -14.37 16.48 -11.68
N TYR A 96 -15.51 16.50 -12.38
CA TYR A 96 -15.82 15.58 -13.49
C TYR A 96 -14.73 15.60 -14.58
N GLU A 97 -14.26 16.78 -14.96
CA GLU A 97 -13.26 16.96 -16.00
C GLU A 97 -11.90 16.34 -15.60
N GLU A 98 -11.57 16.36 -14.30
CA GLU A 98 -10.36 15.73 -13.78
C GLU A 98 -10.52 14.19 -13.73
N ALA A 99 -11.71 13.69 -13.38
CA ALA A 99 -12.02 12.27 -13.46
C ALA A 99 -11.94 11.73 -14.88
N GLU A 100 -12.54 12.44 -15.85
CA GLU A 100 -12.44 12.14 -17.28
C GLU A 100 -10.96 12.11 -17.72
N ARG A 101 -10.19 13.15 -17.39
CA ARG A 101 -8.76 13.22 -17.72
C ARG A 101 -7.97 12.04 -17.14
N ARG A 102 -8.18 11.69 -15.87
CA ARG A 102 -7.46 10.59 -15.20
C ARG A 102 -7.79 9.24 -15.79
N LEU A 103 -9.07 8.96 -16.08
CA LEU A 103 -9.48 7.67 -16.63
C LEU A 103 -8.95 7.47 -18.05
N LEU A 104 -8.99 8.52 -18.88
CA LEU A 104 -8.39 8.46 -20.22
C LEU A 104 -6.86 8.23 -20.15
N LEU A 105 -6.18 8.89 -19.21
CA LEU A 105 -4.74 8.69 -19.00
C LEU A 105 -4.41 7.30 -18.44
N GLN A 106 -5.22 6.78 -17.52
CA GLN A 106 -5.00 5.46 -16.93
C GLN A 106 -4.98 4.36 -17.99
N ALA A 107 -5.85 4.41 -19.00
CA ALA A 107 -5.84 3.46 -20.11
C ALA A 107 -4.52 3.53 -20.89
N ALA A 108 -4.05 4.73 -21.23
CA ALA A 108 -2.78 4.93 -21.93
C ALA A 108 -1.56 4.53 -21.08
N MET A 109 -1.61 4.79 -19.77
CA MET A 109 -0.57 4.40 -18.82
C MET A 109 -0.48 2.88 -18.67
N ASN A 110 -1.61 2.18 -18.65
CA ASN A 110 -1.68 0.72 -18.57
C ASN A 110 -0.99 0.04 -19.78
N GLU A 111 -1.14 0.61 -20.99
CA GLU A 111 -0.43 0.08 -22.18
C GLU A 111 1.09 0.17 -22.07
N ILE A 112 1.60 1.25 -21.45
CA ILE A 112 3.04 1.42 -21.23
C ILE A 112 3.53 0.51 -20.10
N GLU A 113 2.77 0.41 -19.02
CA GLU A 113 3.03 -0.54 -17.91
C GLU A 113 3.20 -1.97 -18.43
N ILE A 114 2.28 -2.46 -19.26
CA ILE A 114 2.34 -3.82 -19.83
C ILE A 114 3.64 -4.02 -20.62
N LYS A 115 4.01 -3.06 -21.49
CA LYS A 115 5.23 -3.14 -22.29
C LYS A 115 6.48 -3.18 -21.42
N ILE A 116 6.53 -2.39 -20.35
CA ILE A 116 7.66 -2.39 -19.41
C ILE A 116 7.72 -3.73 -18.68
N ALA A 117 6.59 -4.23 -18.19
CA ALA A 117 6.51 -5.48 -17.44
C ALA A 117 6.97 -6.69 -18.26
N GLU A 118 6.63 -6.73 -19.56
CA GLU A 118 7.02 -7.82 -20.46
C GLU A 118 8.50 -7.76 -20.87
N ALA A 119 9.06 -6.55 -21.00
CA ALA A 119 10.39 -6.35 -21.57
C ALA A 119 11.52 -6.27 -20.53
N GLU A 120 11.24 -5.79 -19.31
CA GLU A 120 12.27 -5.45 -18.34
C GLU A 120 12.37 -6.49 -17.19
N PRO A 121 13.43 -7.31 -17.13
CA PRO A 121 13.55 -8.37 -16.11
C PRO A 121 13.72 -7.84 -14.68
N THR A 122 14.10 -6.57 -14.53
CA THR A 122 14.25 -5.92 -13.22
C THR A 122 12.96 -5.25 -12.73
N TYR A 123 11.85 -5.41 -13.46
CA TYR A 123 10.56 -4.83 -13.12
C TYR A 123 10.04 -5.36 -11.78
N ALA A 124 9.66 -4.44 -10.90
CA ALA A 124 9.20 -4.70 -9.54
C ALA A 124 7.72 -4.33 -9.33
N GLY A 125 6.97 -4.21 -10.42
CA GLY A 125 5.56 -3.83 -10.42
C GLY A 125 5.34 -2.33 -10.67
N SER A 126 4.08 -1.97 -10.93
CA SER A 126 3.62 -0.60 -11.03
C SER A 126 2.23 -0.43 -10.45
N TRP A 127 1.85 0.83 -10.24
CA TRP A 127 0.51 1.20 -9.78
C TRP A 127 0.17 2.61 -10.21
N MET A 128 -1.13 2.89 -10.30
CA MET A 128 -1.63 4.25 -10.47
C MET A 128 -1.62 4.96 -9.11
N GLN A 129 -0.88 6.06 -9.02
CA GLN A 129 -0.94 6.95 -7.88
C GLN A 129 -2.06 7.97 -8.12
N HIS A 130 -3.03 8.05 -7.20
CA HIS A 130 -4.11 9.03 -7.31
C HIS A 130 -3.84 10.34 -6.55
N ALA A 131 -2.95 10.31 -5.55
CA ALA A 131 -2.63 11.47 -4.70
C ALA A 131 -1.19 11.39 -4.16
N PRO A 132 -0.52 12.52 -3.85
CA PRO A 132 -0.99 13.88 -4.04
C PRO A 132 -0.97 14.33 -5.51
N VAL A 133 -0.18 13.66 -6.35
CA VAL A 133 -0.09 13.91 -7.80
C VAL A 133 -0.51 12.65 -8.53
N PHE A 134 -1.39 12.79 -9.52
CA PHE A 134 -1.82 11.67 -10.35
C PHE A 134 -0.70 11.25 -11.30
N GLY A 135 -0.44 9.95 -11.39
CA GLY A 135 0.58 9.43 -12.29
C GLY A 135 0.77 7.92 -12.19
N LEU A 136 1.63 7.39 -13.04
CA LEU A 136 2.05 5.99 -13.02
C LEU A 136 3.34 5.89 -12.21
N VAL A 137 3.37 5.04 -11.18
CA VAL A 137 4.61 4.70 -10.48
C VAL A 137 5.11 3.37 -10.98
N VAL A 138 6.35 3.33 -11.46
CA VAL A 138 7.03 2.12 -11.93
C VAL A 138 8.18 1.79 -11.00
N ALA A 139 8.18 0.58 -10.46
CA ALA A 139 9.23 0.10 -9.58
C ALA A 139 10.21 -0.81 -10.32
N PHE A 140 11.49 -0.70 -9.99
CA PHE A 140 12.54 -1.63 -10.42
C PHE A 140 13.44 -2.05 -9.24
N THR A 141 14.20 -3.12 -9.40
CA THR A 141 15.27 -3.49 -8.44
C THR A 141 16.56 -2.68 -8.62
N LEU A 142 16.71 -2.03 -9.78
CA LEU A 142 17.84 -1.19 -10.16
C LEU A 142 17.89 0.15 -9.41
N PRO A 143 19.05 0.83 -9.39
CA PRO A 143 19.13 2.24 -9.00
C PRO A 143 18.13 3.10 -9.79
N VAL A 144 17.52 4.09 -9.12
CA VAL A 144 16.46 4.94 -9.70
C VAL A 144 16.90 5.63 -10.99
N ALA A 145 18.16 6.06 -11.10
CA ALA A 145 18.68 6.70 -12.30
C ALA A 145 18.67 5.76 -13.52
N GLU A 146 19.00 4.49 -13.33
CA GLU A 146 18.99 3.47 -14.38
C GLU A 146 17.56 3.09 -14.76
N GLY A 147 16.68 2.91 -13.77
CA GLY A 147 15.25 2.68 -14.02
C GLY A 147 14.61 3.81 -14.83
N LYS A 148 14.95 5.09 -14.53
CA LYS A 148 14.50 6.24 -15.34
C LYS A 148 15.00 6.16 -16.78
N ALA A 149 16.24 5.74 -17.01
CA ALA A 149 16.78 5.57 -18.35
C ALA A 149 16.11 4.43 -19.12
N LEU A 150 15.69 3.35 -18.44
CA LEU A 150 14.88 2.28 -19.05
C LEU A 150 13.50 2.80 -19.46
N VAL A 151 12.78 3.40 -18.51
CA VAL A 151 11.41 3.92 -18.72
C VAL A 151 11.36 4.98 -19.81
N ALA A 152 12.38 5.85 -19.92
CA ALA A 152 12.43 6.90 -20.93
C ALA A 152 12.27 6.39 -22.37
N LYS A 153 12.70 5.16 -22.66
CA LYS A 153 12.55 4.54 -23.99
C LYS A 153 11.10 4.28 -24.38
N TYR A 154 10.26 3.98 -23.39
CA TYR A 154 8.84 3.69 -23.58
C TYR A 154 7.99 4.96 -23.63
N LEU A 155 8.55 6.07 -23.15
CA LEU A 155 7.87 7.36 -23.06
C LEU A 155 8.23 8.34 -24.19
N GLU A 156 8.91 7.85 -25.24
CA GLU A 156 9.22 8.68 -26.40
C GLU A 156 7.93 9.16 -27.08
N ASN A 157 7.79 10.49 -27.22
CA ASN A 157 6.60 11.16 -27.76
C ASN A 157 5.31 11.00 -26.92
N VAL A 158 5.43 10.64 -25.63
CA VAL A 158 4.29 10.56 -24.71
C VAL A 158 4.07 11.90 -24.01
N VAL A 159 2.90 12.52 -24.20
CA VAL A 159 2.59 13.86 -23.67
C VAL A 159 2.60 13.93 -22.14
N TRP A 160 2.30 12.82 -21.47
CA TRP A 160 2.24 12.70 -20.01
C TRP A 160 3.48 12.02 -19.41
N ALA A 161 4.60 11.95 -20.14
CA ALA A 161 5.82 11.29 -19.69
C ALA A 161 6.34 11.80 -18.33
N ASP A 162 6.09 13.08 -18.00
CA ASP A 162 6.45 13.72 -16.75
C ASP A 162 5.61 13.26 -15.53
N GLN A 163 4.50 12.56 -15.78
CA GLN A 163 3.65 11.95 -14.75
C GLN A 163 4.08 10.53 -14.39
N VAL A 164 5.20 10.04 -14.94
CA VAL A 164 5.76 8.73 -14.59
C VAL A 164 6.84 8.88 -13.53
N ILE A 165 6.61 8.23 -12.38
CA ILE A 165 7.53 8.22 -11.25
C ILE A 165 8.24 6.87 -11.23
N VAL A 166 9.57 6.90 -11.14
CA VAL A 166 10.37 5.68 -11.02
C VAL A 166 10.89 5.54 -9.60
N VAL A 167 10.66 4.37 -9.00
CA VAL A 167 11.12 4.04 -7.64
C VAL A 167 11.92 2.74 -7.63
N ARG A 168 12.67 2.52 -6.55
CA ARG A 168 13.43 1.28 -6.34
C ARG A 168 12.74 0.39 -5.32
N ARG A 169 12.72 -0.92 -5.56
CA ARG A 169 12.25 -1.96 -4.62
C ARG A 169 13.30 -3.07 -4.46
N PRO A 170 13.25 -3.86 -3.38
CA PRO A 170 14.22 -4.92 -3.14
C PRO A 170 14.05 -6.11 -4.08
N TYR A 171 12.80 -6.44 -4.44
CA TYR A 171 12.45 -7.62 -5.23
C TYR A 171 11.80 -7.23 -6.55
N THR A 172 12.01 -8.05 -7.58
CA THR A 172 11.23 -8.03 -8.81
C THR A 172 9.81 -8.52 -8.54
N LEU A 173 8.88 -8.25 -9.46
CA LEU A 173 7.51 -8.74 -9.32
C LEU A 173 7.48 -10.28 -9.30
N ALA A 174 8.30 -10.92 -10.14
CA ALA A 174 8.40 -12.38 -10.19
C ALA A 174 8.90 -12.98 -8.86
N GLU A 175 9.94 -12.38 -8.25
CA GLU A 175 10.43 -12.80 -6.94
C GLU A 175 9.38 -12.59 -5.85
N LEU A 176 8.61 -11.50 -5.91
CA LEU A 176 7.57 -11.21 -4.92
C LEU A 176 6.37 -12.18 -5.04
N THR A 177 5.98 -12.53 -6.27
CA THR A 177 4.96 -13.57 -6.51
C THR A 177 5.43 -14.94 -6.02
N GLU A 178 6.70 -15.28 -6.25
CA GLU A 178 7.26 -16.53 -5.74
C GLU A 178 7.32 -16.54 -4.20
N MET A 179 7.67 -15.41 -3.59
CA MET A 179 7.64 -15.25 -2.14
C MET A 179 6.22 -15.44 -1.60
N LEU A 180 5.18 -14.87 -2.24
CA LEU A 180 3.79 -15.08 -1.84
C LEU A 180 3.40 -16.56 -1.90
N ARG A 181 3.79 -17.26 -2.98
CA ARG A 181 3.54 -18.71 -3.13
C ARG A 181 4.20 -19.49 -1.99
N LEU A 182 5.49 -19.25 -1.74
CA LEU A 182 6.22 -19.92 -0.67
C LEU A 182 5.66 -19.61 0.72
N VAL A 183 5.24 -18.36 0.98
CA VAL A 183 4.56 -18.01 2.23
C VAL A 183 3.27 -18.82 2.38
N GLY A 184 2.45 -18.92 1.33
CA GLY A 184 1.23 -19.72 1.35
C GLY A 184 1.50 -21.20 1.67
N GLU A 185 2.46 -21.82 0.97
CA GLU A 185 2.82 -23.22 1.19
C GLU A 185 3.39 -23.46 2.58
N THR A 186 4.32 -22.61 3.02
CA THR A 186 4.95 -22.75 4.34
C THR A 186 3.91 -22.66 5.45
N LEU A 187 2.95 -21.74 5.35
CA LEU A 187 1.92 -21.56 6.38
C LEU A 187 0.89 -22.70 6.43
N GLN A 188 0.69 -23.45 5.33
CA GLN A 188 -0.18 -24.63 5.31
C GLN A 188 0.40 -25.82 6.09
N GLU A 189 1.72 -25.85 6.30
CA GLU A 189 2.40 -26.96 6.99
C GLU A 189 2.52 -26.72 8.50
N VAL A 190 2.16 -25.54 9.00
CA VAL A 190 2.38 -25.19 10.41
C VAL A 190 1.20 -25.63 11.30
N GLU A 191 1.50 -26.46 12.29
CA GLU A 191 0.52 -26.90 13.27
C GLU A 191 -0.04 -25.73 14.12
N GLY A 192 -1.37 -25.69 14.25
CA GLY A 192 -2.08 -24.68 15.03
C GLY A 192 -2.15 -23.29 14.36
N LEU A 193 -1.81 -23.20 13.07
CA LEU A 193 -2.11 -22.01 12.26
C LEU A 193 -3.54 -22.01 11.71
N ASP A 194 -4.17 -23.18 11.61
CA ASP A 194 -5.58 -23.34 11.20
C ASP A 194 -6.57 -22.62 12.15
N ASP A 195 -6.17 -22.41 13.41
CA ASP A 195 -6.93 -21.65 14.40
C ASP A 195 -6.86 -20.13 14.16
N LEU A 196 -5.88 -19.68 13.38
CA LEU A 196 -5.70 -18.28 13.04
C LEU A 196 -6.29 -18.03 11.65
N ILE A 197 -7.32 -17.21 11.59
CA ILE A 197 -7.89 -16.80 10.30
C ILE A 197 -6.92 -15.82 9.66
N TYR A 198 -6.41 -16.15 8.47
CA TYR A 198 -5.56 -15.24 7.69
C TYR A 198 -5.86 -15.30 6.18
N ALA A 199 -5.41 -14.26 5.47
CA ALA A 199 -5.32 -14.21 4.02
C ALA A 199 -3.97 -13.62 3.61
N SER A 200 -3.49 -13.93 2.41
CA SER A 200 -2.23 -13.39 1.89
C SER A 200 -2.42 -12.58 0.60
N GLY A 201 -1.51 -11.64 0.34
CA GLY A 201 -1.54 -10.82 -0.87
C GLY A 201 -0.22 -10.10 -1.12
N LEU A 202 -0.15 -9.33 -2.21
CA LEU A 202 1.03 -8.52 -2.54
C LEU A 202 0.80 -7.05 -2.20
N ASP A 203 1.81 -6.41 -1.61
CA ASP A 203 1.95 -4.97 -1.53
C ASP A 203 3.02 -4.51 -2.51
N ILE A 204 2.61 -4.28 -3.77
CA ILE A 204 3.51 -3.79 -4.82
C ILE A 204 4.13 -2.44 -4.44
N PRO A 205 3.36 -1.45 -3.92
CA PRO A 205 3.94 -0.21 -3.41
C PRO A 205 5.05 -0.39 -2.39
N MET A 206 5.02 -1.39 -1.50
CA MET A 206 6.11 -1.61 -0.54
C MET A 206 7.12 -2.68 -0.96
N GLY A 207 6.81 -3.47 -2.00
CA GLY A 207 7.60 -4.63 -2.40
C GLY A 207 7.60 -5.72 -1.32
N LYS A 208 6.43 -5.98 -0.72
CA LYS A 208 6.25 -6.92 0.40
C LYS A 208 5.10 -7.90 0.16
N VAL A 209 5.15 -9.03 0.84
CA VAL A 209 3.98 -9.91 1.01
C VAL A 209 3.16 -9.40 2.19
N ARG A 210 1.83 -9.35 2.07
CA ARG A 210 0.92 -9.01 3.17
C ARG A 210 0.25 -10.26 3.72
N LEU A 211 0.18 -10.34 5.05
CA LEU A 211 -0.66 -11.27 5.78
C LEU A 211 -1.74 -10.49 6.53
N TYR A 212 -2.99 -10.72 6.18
CA TYR A 212 -4.16 -10.11 6.79
C TYR A 212 -4.69 -11.02 7.90
N THR A 213 -4.86 -10.49 9.11
CA THR A 213 -5.35 -11.27 10.26
C THR A 213 -6.06 -10.38 11.28
N PRO A 214 -7.02 -10.90 12.08
CA PRO A 214 -7.62 -10.16 13.19
C PRO A 214 -6.63 -9.86 14.33
N ASP A 215 -5.51 -10.57 14.42
CA ASP A 215 -4.50 -10.38 15.47
C ASP A 215 -3.06 -10.43 14.89
N PRO A 216 -2.62 -9.34 14.22
CA PRO A 216 -1.29 -9.26 13.62
C PRO A 216 -0.13 -9.53 14.60
N PRO A 217 -0.13 -8.97 15.83
CA PRO A 217 0.93 -9.25 16.80
C PRO A 217 1.05 -10.73 17.17
N THR A 218 -0.06 -11.41 17.48
CA THR A 218 -0.05 -12.83 17.85
C THR A 218 0.44 -13.71 16.71
N LEU A 219 -0.01 -13.44 15.48
CA LEU A 219 0.47 -14.18 14.29
C LEU A 219 1.98 -13.97 14.09
N HIS A 220 2.44 -12.72 14.10
CA HIS A 220 3.86 -12.39 13.94
C HIS A 220 4.73 -13.08 15.00
N GLU A 221 4.35 -12.99 16.28
CA GLU A 221 5.07 -13.63 17.38
C GLU A 221 5.16 -15.15 17.22
N LYS A 222 4.07 -15.80 16.78
CA LYS A 222 4.07 -17.24 16.52
C LYS A 222 5.07 -17.60 15.41
N LEU A 223 5.03 -16.91 14.27
CA LEU A 223 5.91 -17.18 13.13
C LEU A 223 7.39 -16.97 13.47
N VAL A 224 7.71 -15.94 14.25
CA VAL A 224 9.08 -15.66 14.72
C VAL A 224 9.55 -16.72 15.71
N ARG A 225 8.73 -17.05 16.72
CA ARG A 225 9.08 -18.02 17.76
C ARG A 225 9.31 -19.42 17.19
N GLU A 226 8.47 -19.82 16.24
CA GLU A 226 8.54 -21.15 15.61
C GLU A 226 9.52 -21.18 14.43
N GLN A 227 10.14 -20.04 14.09
CA GLN A 227 11.12 -19.91 13.01
C GLN A 227 10.60 -20.45 11.67
N ILE A 228 9.33 -20.18 11.37
CA ILE A 228 8.59 -20.78 10.25
C ILE A 228 9.27 -20.57 8.89
N PHE A 229 9.90 -19.42 8.68
CA PHE A 229 10.59 -19.10 7.42
C PHE A 229 12.09 -19.42 7.44
N GLN A 230 12.58 -20.13 8.45
CA GLN A 230 14.00 -20.50 8.49
C GLN A 230 14.32 -21.47 7.36
N GLY A 231 15.23 -21.05 6.46
CA GLY A 231 15.69 -21.87 5.33
C GLY A 231 14.86 -21.69 4.05
N THR A 232 13.76 -20.93 4.06
CA THR A 232 12.98 -20.62 2.84
C THR A 232 13.62 -19.48 2.02
N GLY A 233 14.52 -18.71 2.63
CA GLY A 233 15.11 -17.51 2.04
C GLY A 233 14.23 -16.26 2.18
N ILE A 234 13.08 -16.36 2.85
CA ILE A 234 12.16 -15.24 3.11
C ILE A 234 12.49 -14.65 4.49
N ALA A 235 12.76 -13.36 4.57
CA ALA A 235 12.90 -12.71 5.86
C ALA A 235 11.52 -12.34 6.41
N ILE A 236 11.35 -12.39 7.74
CA ILE A 236 10.10 -11.95 8.37
C ILE A 236 9.80 -10.47 8.06
N ASP A 237 10.84 -9.66 7.85
CA ASP A 237 10.72 -8.24 7.51
C ASP A 237 10.19 -8.00 6.08
N ASP A 238 10.21 -9.02 5.22
CA ASP A 238 9.61 -8.99 3.88
C ASP A 238 8.08 -9.21 3.92
N ILE A 239 7.56 -9.57 5.10
CA ILE A 239 6.15 -9.81 5.35
C ILE A 239 5.57 -8.67 6.19
N GLU A 240 4.52 -8.04 5.68
CA GLU A 240 3.74 -7.04 6.39
C GLU A 240 2.48 -7.69 7.00
N PHE A 241 2.29 -7.49 8.30
CA PHE A 241 1.12 -8.01 9.03
C PHE A 241 0.08 -6.89 9.16
N VAL A 242 -1.09 -7.11 8.56
CA VAL A 242 -2.15 -6.10 8.45
C VAL A 242 -3.37 -6.56 9.23
N PHE A 243 -3.92 -5.68 10.07
CA PHE A 243 -5.17 -5.96 10.77
C PHE A 243 -6.33 -6.03 9.77
N GLN A 244 -7.05 -7.14 9.78
CA GLN A 244 -8.32 -7.29 9.08
C GLN A 244 -9.27 -8.11 9.95
N ALA A 245 -10.37 -7.50 10.39
CA ALA A 245 -11.32 -8.14 11.31
C ALA A 245 -11.92 -9.45 10.76
N GLN A 246 -12.09 -9.52 9.45
CA GLN A 246 -12.50 -10.72 8.72
C GLN A 246 -11.61 -10.81 7.48
N PRO A 247 -10.47 -11.51 7.53
CA PRO A 247 -9.67 -11.71 6.35
C PRO A 247 -10.48 -12.56 5.38
N MET A 248 -10.88 -11.94 4.28
CA MET A 248 -11.53 -12.66 3.21
C MET A 248 -10.45 -13.50 2.55
N VAL A 249 -10.59 -14.83 2.64
CA VAL A 249 -9.87 -15.73 1.74
C VAL A 249 -10.29 -15.28 0.34
N PRO A 250 -9.36 -14.78 -0.52
CA PRO A 250 -9.72 -14.47 -1.89
C PRO A 250 -10.37 -15.73 -2.44
N ALA A 251 -11.57 -15.61 -3.01
CA ALA A 251 -12.30 -16.75 -3.55
C ALA A 251 -11.35 -17.47 -4.52
N GLY A 252 -10.81 -18.60 -4.07
CA GLY A 252 -9.78 -19.30 -4.83
C GLY A 252 -10.33 -19.62 -6.20
N GLU A 253 -9.54 -19.34 -7.24
CA GLU A 253 -9.75 -20.02 -8.50
C GLU A 253 -9.75 -21.54 -8.22
N PRO A 254 -10.78 -22.28 -8.66
CA PRO A 254 -10.95 -23.70 -8.39
C PRO A 254 -9.85 -24.56 -9.01
#